data_AF-A0A9N9DK92-F1
#
_entry.id   AF-A0A9N9DK92-F1
#
_cell.length_a   1.000
_cell.length_b   1.000
_cell.length_c   1.000
_cell.angle_alpha   90.00
_cell.angle_beta   90.00
_cell.angle_gamma   90.00
#
_symmetry.space_group_name_H-M   'P 1'
#
loop_
_entity.id
_entity.type
_entity.pdbx_description
1 polymer ?
#
loop_
_entity_poly.entity_id
_entity_poly.type
_entity_poly.pdbx_seq_one_letter_code
_entity_poly.pdbx_strand_id
1 'polypeptide(L)'
;MMKKVPKLTQRIAGKSVPLEKFVSRKARKFVLQGYRLLLPACELTYVWNSYDVMPLVHLLRSLSVIEITINNLDSIKEKDLYINFWDDVCLAYLLRGVILSKIAFPNNPNHDDEKTFKHNKDNVTSTCATAIASLQYVVRNDQNINFDHYLVHFARFELGRLYTNMREFGKAKAEFEKVLEGSDVGKYSLESVLLLRTYNAMVKLDLLQREVEWEEHEREERELMIAS
;
A
#
# COMPACT_ATOMS: atom_id res chain seq x y z
N MET A 1 25.52 -11.72 -11.24
CA MET A 1 24.92 -12.07 -9.94
C MET A 1 23.43 -12.40 -10.06
N MET A 2 22.58 -11.47 -10.52
CA MET A 2 21.11 -11.66 -10.56
C MET A 2 20.61 -12.86 -11.40
N LYS A 3 21.30 -13.24 -12.48
CA LYS A 3 20.98 -14.45 -13.28
C LYS A 3 21.04 -15.77 -12.50
N LYS A 4 21.75 -15.81 -11.36
CA LYS A 4 21.85 -17.00 -10.50
C LYS A 4 20.68 -17.12 -9.52
N VAL A 5 20.04 -16.01 -9.15
CA VAL A 5 18.99 -15.96 -8.11
C VAL A 5 17.86 -16.96 -8.35
N PRO A 6 17.30 -17.10 -9.57
CA PRO A 6 16.22 -18.07 -9.79
C PRO A 6 16.63 -19.54 -9.55
N LYS A 7 17.93 -19.85 -9.60
CA LYS A 7 18.46 -21.20 -9.34
C LYS A 7 18.69 -21.49 -7.86
N LEU A 8 18.59 -20.47 -6.99
CA LEU A 8 18.86 -20.57 -5.55
C LEU A 8 17.60 -20.62 -4.71
N THR A 9 16.41 -20.54 -5.31
CA THR A 9 15.14 -20.60 -4.58
C THR A 9 14.88 -22.00 -4.06
N GLN A 10 14.52 -22.11 -2.79
CA GLN A 10 14.12 -23.33 -2.12
C GLN A 10 12.62 -23.60 -2.27
N ARG A 11 12.25 -24.85 -2.05
CA ARG A 11 10.85 -25.28 -1.94
C ARG A 11 10.66 -26.01 -0.62
N ILE A 12 9.58 -25.69 0.08
CA ILE A 12 9.17 -26.36 1.32
C ILE A 12 7.88 -27.11 1.01
N ALA A 13 7.86 -28.42 1.23
CA ALA A 13 6.73 -29.30 0.88
C ALA A 13 6.24 -29.10 -0.58
N GLY A 14 7.17 -28.97 -1.52
CA GLY A 14 6.87 -28.77 -2.95
C GLY A 14 6.42 -27.36 -3.36
N LYS A 15 6.18 -26.45 -2.40
CA LYS A 15 5.79 -25.06 -2.66
C LYS A 15 6.99 -24.12 -2.54
N SER A 16 7.07 -23.12 -3.43
CA SER A 16 8.08 -22.06 -3.30
C SER A 16 7.73 -21.12 -2.15
N VAL A 17 8.75 -20.69 -1.41
CA VAL A 17 8.60 -19.64 -0.38
C VAL A 17 8.14 -18.34 -1.07
N PRO A 18 7.07 -17.66 -0.62
CA PRO A 18 6.50 -16.51 -1.33
C PRO A 18 7.50 -15.38 -1.60
N LEU A 19 8.33 -15.08 -0.61
CA LEU A 19 9.34 -14.05 -0.71
C LEU A 19 10.46 -14.42 -1.70
N GLU A 20 10.94 -15.66 -1.68
CA GLU A 20 11.94 -16.11 -2.64
C GLU A 20 11.40 -16.13 -4.07
N LYS A 21 10.13 -16.53 -4.23
CA LYS A 21 9.41 -16.45 -5.52
C LYS A 21 9.34 -15.01 -6.01
N PHE A 22 9.05 -14.05 -5.12
CA PHE A 22 9.06 -12.61 -5.41
C PHE A 22 10.44 -12.13 -5.86
N VAL A 23 11.49 -12.38 -5.06
CA VAL A 23 12.87 -11.98 -5.38
C VAL A 23 13.36 -12.63 -6.69
N SER A 24 13.02 -13.88 -6.95
CA SER A 24 13.30 -14.57 -8.21
C SER A 24 12.61 -13.96 -9.43
N ARG A 25 11.34 -13.51 -9.27
CA ARG A 25 10.63 -12.74 -10.31
C ARG A 25 11.32 -11.40 -10.56
N LYS A 26 11.67 -10.65 -9.50
CA LYS A 26 12.39 -9.37 -9.63
C LYS A 26 13.78 -9.53 -10.24
N ALA A 27 14.51 -10.60 -9.93
CA ALA A 27 15.80 -10.88 -10.56
C ALA A 27 15.69 -11.16 -12.06
N ARG A 28 14.61 -11.82 -12.51
CA ARG A 28 14.30 -11.98 -13.94
C ARG A 28 13.92 -10.65 -14.57
N LYS A 29 13.04 -9.87 -13.93
CA LYS A 29 12.64 -8.53 -14.37
C LYS A 29 13.85 -7.61 -14.56
N PHE A 30 14.80 -7.62 -13.62
CA PHE A 30 16.05 -6.87 -13.70
C PHE A 30 16.84 -7.17 -14.98
N VAL A 31 16.96 -8.44 -15.37
CA VAL A 31 17.67 -8.82 -16.61
C VAL A 31 16.88 -8.39 -17.86
N LEU A 32 15.55 -8.53 -17.83
CA LEU A 32 14.68 -8.13 -18.95
C LEU A 32 14.66 -6.61 -19.17
N GLN A 33 14.79 -5.81 -18.11
CA GLN A 33 14.82 -4.34 -18.16
C GLN A 33 16.23 -3.77 -18.36
N GLY A 34 17.18 -4.54 -18.92
CA GLY A 34 18.53 -4.05 -19.19
C GLY A 34 19.35 -3.75 -17.92
N TYR A 35 19.21 -4.60 -16.90
CA TYR A 35 19.92 -4.51 -15.62
C TYR A 35 19.50 -3.31 -14.76
N ARG A 36 18.20 -3.05 -14.69
CA ARG A 36 17.59 -2.00 -13.86
C ARG A 36 16.31 -2.49 -13.17
N LEU A 37 16.02 -1.94 -11.99
CA LEU A 37 14.71 -1.96 -11.36
C LEU A 37 14.37 -0.55 -10.87
N LEU A 38 13.11 -0.15 -10.94
CA LEU A 38 12.63 1.10 -10.35
C LEU A 38 12.43 0.94 -8.84
N LEU A 39 13.00 1.84 -8.04
CA LEU A 39 12.77 1.94 -6.58
C LEU A 39 12.91 0.60 -5.81
N PRO A 40 13.92 -0.26 -6.08
CA PRO A 40 13.99 -1.61 -5.51
C PRO A 40 14.04 -1.62 -3.98
N ALA A 41 14.71 -0.63 -3.37
CA ALA A 41 14.78 -0.51 -1.91
C ALA A 41 13.42 -0.13 -1.28
N CYS A 42 12.68 0.80 -1.89
CA CYS A 42 11.36 1.22 -1.39
C CYS A 42 10.35 0.08 -1.54
N GLU A 43 10.37 -0.61 -2.68
CA GLU A 43 9.55 -1.79 -2.92
C GLU A 43 9.82 -2.90 -1.89
N LEU A 44 11.10 -3.20 -1.62
CA LEU A 44 11.47 -4.21 -0.62
C LEU A 44 11.00 -3.82 0.78
N THR A 45 11.17 -2.55 1.14
CA THR A 45 10.71 -1.98 2.41
C THR A 45 9.21 -2.15 2.58
N TYR A 46 8.45 -1.95 1.51
CA TYR A 46 7.01 -2.21 1.50
C TYR A 46 6.67 -3.68 1.69
N VAL A 47 7.31 -4.57 0.93
CA VAL A 47 7.08 -6.03 0.99
C VAL A 47 7.38 -6.58 2.39
N TRP A 48 8.38 -6.02 3.09
CA TRP A 48 8.70 -6.37 4.48
C TRP A 48 7.81 -5.72 5.53
N ASN A 49 6.82 -4.91 5.12
CA ASN A 49 5.96 -4.13 6.01
C ASN A 49 6.74 -3.15 6.93
N SER A 50 7.95 -2.73 6.53
CA SER A 50 8.83 -1.91 7.37
C SER A 50 8.39 -0.46 7.49
N TYR A 51 7.54 0.04 6.59
CA TYR A 51 7.04 1.41 6.66
C TYR A 51 6.15 1.67 7.88
N ASP A 52 5.54 0.62 8.47
CA ASP A 52 4.68 0.76 9.65
C ASP A 52 5.46 1.17 10.93
N VAL A 53 6.77 0.94 10.96
CA VAL A 53 7.66 1.24 12.10
C VAL A 53 8.76 2.26 11.74
N MET A 54 8.69 2.85 10.55
CA MET A 54 9.72 3.75 10.05
C MET A 54 9.53 5.17 10.63
N PRO A 55 10.58 5.82 11.18
CA PRO A 55 10.50 7.20 11.64
C PRO A 55 10.13 8.19 10.53
N LEU A 56 9.46 9.30 10.90
CA LEU A 56 8.95 10.30 9.95
C LEU A 56 10.03 10.84 9.00
N VAL A 57 11.23 11.12 9.51
CA VAL A 57 12.36 11.61 8.68
C VAL A 57 12.71 10.66 7.53
N HIS A 58 12.60 9.35 7.74
CA HIS A 58 12.88 8.34 6.72
C HIS A 58 11.70 8.13 5.77
N LEU A 59 10.46 8.29 6.25
CA LEU A 59 9.27 8.35 5.40
C LEU A 59 9.34 9.54 4.44
N LEU A 60 9.64 10.75 4.94
CA LEU A 60 9.78 11.96 4.13
C LEU A 60 10.90 11.85 3.10
N ARG A 61 12.04 11.24 3.46
CA ARG A 61 13.13 10.97 2.50
C ARG A 61 12.71 9.97 1.43
N SER A 62 11.98 8.93 1.79
CA SER A 62 11.48 7.96 0.81
C SER A 62 10.47 8.62 -0.14
N LEU A 63 9.57 9.44 0.41
CA LEU A 63 8.59 10.21 -0.35
C LEU A 63 9.28 11.14 -1.36
N SER A 64 10.29 11.90 -0.96
CA SER A 64 10.97 12.82 -1.88
C SER A 64 11.62 12.10 -3.08
N VAL A 65 12.24 10.94 -2.85
CA VAL A 65 12.79 10.09 -3.92
C VAL A 65 11.68 9.59 -4.86
N ILE A 66 10.53 9.20 -4.29
CA ILE A 66 9.39 8.72 -5.07
C ILE A 66 8.75 9.84 -5.89
N GLU A 67 8.57 11.04 -5.35
CA GLU A 67 8.00 12.18 -6.09
C GLU A 67 8.90 12.60 -7.26
N ILE A 68 10.22 12.68 -7.05
CA ILE A 68 11.18 12.93 -8.13
C ILE A 68 11.05 11.85 -9.21
N THR A 69 10.89 10.59 -8.80
CA THR A 69 10.74 9.47 -9.71
C THR A 69 9.43 9.55 -10.51
N ILE A 70 8.32 9.88 -9.86
CA ILE A 70 7.02 10.07 -10.52
C ILE A 70 7.11 11.22 -11.53
N ASN A 71 7.66 12.37 -11.14
CA ASN A 71 7.84 13.52 -12.05
C ASN A 71 8.66 13.14 -13.29
N ASN A 72 9.73 12.36 -13.10
CA ASN A 72 10.53 11.87 -14.22
C ASN A 72 9.73 10.91 -15.12
N LEU A 73 8.93 10.01 -14.55
CA LEU A 73 8.09 9.09 -15.31
C LEU A 73 6.98 9.81 -16.07
N ASP A 74 6.32 10.78 -15.43
CA ASP A 74 5.24 11.58 -16.03
C ASP A 74 5.76 12.54 -17.11
N SER A 75 7.05 12.90 -17.08
CA SER A 75 7.69 13.71 -18.12
C SER A 75 7.94 12.94 -19.43
N ILE A 76 7.88 11.61 -19.39
CA ILE A 76 8.10 10.75 -20.56
C ILE A 76 6.84 10.79 -21.44
N LYS A 77 6.99 11.35 -22.65
CA LYS A 77 5.89 11.45 -23.63
C LYS A 77 5.49 10.09 -24.20
N GLU A 78 6.47 9.21 -24.41
CA GLU A 78 6.27 7.86 -24.92
C GLU A 78 5.92 6.91 -23.78
N LYS A 79 4.63 6.86 -23.44
CA LYS A 79 4.08 5.83 -22.57
C LYS A 79 4.24 4.51 -23.31
N ASP A 80 4.94 3.54 -22.70
CA ASP A 80 5.44 2.28 -23.32
C ASP A 80 6.87 2.31 -23.86
N LEU A 81 7.69 3.29 -23.43
CA LEU A 81 9.14 3.35 -23.72
C LEU A 81 9.89 2.03 -23.51
N TYR A 82 9.42 1.19 -22.59
CA TYR A 82 9.93 -0.17 -22.37
C TYR A 82 8.82 -1.09 -21.88
N ILE A 83 9.00 -2.40 -22.08
CA ILE A 83 8.00 -3.45 -21.81
C ILE A 83 7.35 -3.40 -20.41
N ASN A 84 7.98 -2.81 -19.41
CA ASN A 84 7.47 -2.78 -18.03
C ASN A 84 7.26 -1.35 -17.53
N PHE A 85 7.04 -0.41 -18.44
CA PHE A 85 6.87 0.99 -18.11
C PHE A 85 5.72 1.20 -17.13
N TRP A 86 4.56 0.60 -17.40
CA TRP A 86 3.38 0.73 -16.53
C TRP A 86 3.53 0.03 -15.19
N ASP A 87 4.24 -1.10 -15.12
CA ASP A 87 4.61 -1.73 -13.84
C ASP A 87 5.42 -0.76 -12.97
N ASP A 88 6.37 -0.04 -13.56
CA ASP A 88 7.23 0.93 -12.89
C ASP A 88 6.42 2.18 -12.46
N VAL A 89 5.54 2.71 -13.32
CA VAL A 89 4.62 3.81 -12.97
C VAL A 89 3.71 3.40 -11.81
N CYS A 90 3.03 2.25 -11.92
CA CYS A 90 2.11 1.76 -10.89
C CYS A 90 2.82 1.51 -9.56
N LEU A 91 4.06 1.00 -9.59
CA LEU A 91 4.86 0.83 -8.38
C LEU A 91 5.14 2.17 -7.70
N ALA A 92 5.54 3.20 -8.45
CA ALA A 92 5.83 4.51 -7.88
C ALA A 92 4.58 5.13 -7.22
N TYR A 93 3.44 5.07 -7.91
CA TYR A 93 2.16 5.56 -7.41
C TYR A 93 1.65 4.78 -6.20
N LEU A 94 1.82 3.44 -6.17
CA LEU A 94 1.53 2.62 -5.00
C LEU A 94 2.35 3.08 -3.79
N LEU A 95 3.67 3.19 -3.95
CA LEU A 95 4.58 3.57 -2.86
C LEU A 95 4.30 4.98 -2.34
N ARG A 96 3.96 5.93 -3.22
CA ARG A 96 3.52 7.27 -2.82
C ARG A 96 2.28 7.19 -1.94
N GLY A 97 1.24 6.47 -2.39
CA GLY A 97 0.01 6.30 -1.63
C GLY A 97 0.22 5.69 -0.25
N VAL A 98 1.06 4.65 -0.17
CA VAL A 98 1.42 4.00 1.10
C VAL A 98 2.11 4.98 2.05
N ILE A 99 3.15 5.67 1.59
CA ILE A 99 3.94 6.56 2.47
C ILE A 99 3.12 7.76 2.92
N LEU A 100 2.35 8.39 2.03
CA LEU A 100 1.44 9.47 2.40
C LEU A 100 0.39 9.00 3.42
N SER A 101 -0.11 7.77 3.30
CA SER A 101 -1.00 7.18 4.32
C SER A 101 -0.31 7.05 5.69
N LYS A 102 0.96 6.64 5.73
CA LYS A 102 1.74 6.56 6.99
C LYS A 102 2.05 7.91 7.59
N ILE A 103 2.27 8.91 6.75
CA ILE A 103 2.45 10.29 7.19
C ILE A 103 1.13 10.82 7.74
N ALA A 104 0.01 10.63 7.06
CA ALA A 104 -1.30 11.08 7.54
C ALA A 104 -1.74 10.39 8.84
N PHE A 105 -1.43 9.10 8.99
CA PHE A 105 -1.84 8.27 10.12
C PHE A 105 -0.64 7.44 10.65
N PRO A 106 0.26 8.04 11.43
CA PRO A 106 1.41 7.34 12.00
C PRO A 106 0.95 6.33 13.08
N ASN A 107 1.43 5.07 12.99
CA ASN A 107 1.06 4.03 13.95
C ASN A 107 1.67 4.24 15.35
N ASN A 108 2.82 4.91 15.43
CA ASN A 108 3.51 5.24 16.67
C ASN A 108 4.12 6.64 16.52
N PRO A 109 3.36 7.71 16.79
CA PRO A 109 3.91 9.05 16.75
C PRO A 109 4.98 9.18 17.84
N ASN A 110 6.23 9.50 17.48
CA ASN A 110 7.18 9.95 18.49
C ASN A 110 6.66 11.26 19.10
N HIS A 111 7.07 11.58 20.32
CA HIS A 111 6.67 12.81 21.02
C HIS A 111 6.93 14.09 20.19
N ASP A 112 7.98 14.10 19.37
CA ASP A 112 8.31 15.22 18.48
C ASP A 112 7.42 15.25 17.22
N ASP A 113 7.07 14.10 16.67
CA ASP A 113 6.15 13.98 15.53
C ASP A 113 4.73 14.43 15.93
N GLU A 114 4.29 14.08 17.14
CA GLU A 114 2.95 14.39 17.67
C GLU A 114 2.67 15.90 17.76
N LYS A 115 3.70 16.71 18.07
CA LYS A 115 3.60 18.19 18.09
C LYS A 115 3.43 18.76 16.69
N THR A 116 4.13 18.22 15.70
CA THR A 116 4.02 18.64 14.30
C THR A 116 2.66 18.27 13.70
N PHE A 117 2.09 17.12 14.08
CA PHE A 117 0.78 16.66 13.59
C PHE A 117 -0.41 17.43 14.17
N LYS A 118 -0.39 17.76 15.47
CA LYS A 118 -1.50 18.47 16.14
C LYS A 118 -1.79 19.86 15.55
N HIS A 119 -0.80 20.51 14.96
CA HIS A 119 -0.96 21.83 14.33
C HIS A 119 -1.45 21.78 12.88
N ASN A 120 -1.66 20.61 12.28
CA ASN A 120 -1.75 20.51 10.82
C ASN A 120 -2.89 19.64 10.29
N LYS A 121 -4.10 19.85 10.81
CA LYS A 121 -5.31 19.11 10.39
C LYS A 121 -5.64 19.30 8.90
N ASP A 122 -5.39 20.49 8.36
CA ASP A 122 -5.65 20.81 6.94
C ASP A 122 -4.70 20.05 6.00
N ASN A 123 -3.47 19.77 6.42
CA ASN A 123 -2.54 18.96 5.64
C ASN A 123 -2.88 17.47 5.66
N VAL A 124 -3.56 16.95 6.70
CA VAL A 124 -3.94 15.53 6.73
C VAL A 124 -4.96 15.24 5.64
N THR A 125 -5.96 16.10 5.46
CA THR A 125 -7.00 15.93 4.42
C THR A 125 -6.40 15.95 3.02
N SER A 126 -5.53 16.92 2.72
CA SER A 126 -4.87 17.02 1.41
C SER A 126 -3.92 15.84 1.16
N THR A 127 -3.17 15.41 2.19
CA THR A 127 -2.31 14.24 2.14
C THR A 127 -3.10 12.96 1.84
N CYS A 128 -4.24 12.77 2.52
CA CYS A 128 -5.14 11.65 2.26
C CYS A 128 -5.71 11.68 0.84
N ALA A 129 -6.12 12.86 0.35
CA ALA A 129 -6.63 13.01 -1.01
C ALA A 129 -5.57 12.61 -2.06
N THR A 130 -4.32 13.07 -1.91
CA THR A 130 -3.21 12.68 -2.79
C THR A 130 -2.89 11.18 -2.68
N ALA A 131 -2.95 10.62 -1.48
CA ALA A 131 -2.74 9.18 -1.26
C ALA A 131 -3.81 8.34 -1.98
N ILE A 132 -5.09 8.69 -1.80
CA ILE A 132 -6.23 8.04 -2.48
C ILE A 132 -6.07 8.15 -4.00
N ALA A 133 -5.81 9.36 -4.52
CA ALA A 133 -5.63 9.56 -5.95
C ALA A 133 -4.50 8.70 -6.51
N SER A 134 -3.41 8.56 -5.75
CA SER A 134 -2.27 7.74 -6.16
C SER A 134 -2.59 6.25 -6.22
N LEU A 135 -3.27 5.72 -5.20
CA LEU A 135 -3.66 4.31 -5.17
C LEU A 135 -4.75 4.01 -6.22
N GLN A 136 -5.72 4.90 -6.40
CA GLN A 136 -6.73 4.77 -7.45
C GLN A 136 -6.11 4.82 -8.85
N TYR A 137 -5.06 5.61 -9.05
CA TYR A 137 -4.32 5.62 -10.31
C TYR A 137 -3.79 4.23 -10.67
N VAL A 138 -3.23 3.50 -9.70
CA VAL A 138 -2.76 2.12 -9.89
C VAL A 138 -3.92 1.21 -10.30
N VAL A 139 -5.03 1.27 -9.57
CA VAL A 139 -6.21 0.44 -9.84
C VAL A 139 -6.80 0.69 -11.24
N ARG A 140 -6.81 1.95 -11.71
CA ARG A 140 -7.32 2.33 -13.04
C ARG A 140 -6.43 1.85 -14.19
N ASN A 141 -5.14 1.65 -13.94
CA ASN A 141 -4.16 1.22 -14.95
C ASN A 141 -3.83 -0.28 -14.87
N ASP A 142 -4.67 -1.08 -14.22
CA ASP A 142 -4.51 -2.53 -14.08
C ASP A 142 -4.22 -3.25 -15.41
N GLN A 143 -4.98 -2.92 -16.46
CA GLN A 143 -4.86 -3.56 -17.77
C GLN A 143 -3.54 -3.25 -18.50
N ASN A 144 -2.81 -2.23 -18.04
CA ASN A 144 -1.54 -1.84 -18.64
C ASN A 144 -0.33 -2.54 -17.98
N ILE A 145 -0.53 -3.21 -16.85
CA ILE A 145 0.54 -3.90 -16.10
C ILE A 145 0.88 -5.22 -16.78
N ASN A 146 2.16 -5.48 -17.00
CA ASN A 146 2.63 -6.65 -17.74
C ASN A 146 3.06 -7.82 -16.86
N PHE A 147 3.69 -7.57 -15.70
CA PHE A 147 4.18 -8.66 -14.84
C PHE A 147 3.80 -8.51 -13.37
N ASP A 148 3.85 -7.30 -12.82
CA ASP A 148 3.71 -7.03 -11.39
C ASP A 148 2.24 -6.84 -10.97
N HIS A 149 1.34 -7.74 -11.39
CA HIS A 149 -0.11 -7.64 -11.10
C HIS A 149 -0.47 -7.57 -9.61
N TYR A 150 0.44 -7.99 -8.71
CA TYR A 150 0.21 -7.82 -7.27
C TYR A 150 0.01 -6.34 -6.89
N LEU A 151 0.57 -5.39 -7.66
CA LEU A 151 0.45 -3.96 -7.39
C LEU A 151 -1.01 -3.50 -7.26
N VAL A 152 -1.89 -4.03 -8.11
CA VAL A 152 -3.32 -3.65 -8.13
C VAL A 152 -4.03 -4.16 -6.88
N HIS A 153 -3.79 -5.42 -6.50
CA HIS A 153 -4.40 -6.00 -5.30
C HIS A 153 -3.87 -5.33 -4.02
N PHE A 154 -2.57 -5.03 -3.95
CA PHE A 154 -1.99 -4.30 -2.83
C PHE A 154 -2.48 -2.83 -2.81
N ALA A 155 -2.70 -2.18 -3.95
CA ALA A 155 -3.28 -0.84 -4.01
C ALA A 155 -4.70 -0.80 -3.42
N ARG A 156 -5.55 -1.79 -3.74
CA ARG A 156 -6.88 -1.95 -3.14
C ARG A 156 -6.82 -2.17 -1.63
N PHE A 157 -5.93 -3.06 -1.20
CA PHE A 157 -5.71 -3.31 0.22
C PHE A 157 -5.29 -2.04 0.97
N GLU A 158 -4.36 -1.25 0.43
CA GLU A 158 -3.93 0.00 1.07
C GLU A 158 -5.01 1.10 1.01
N LEU A 159 -5.85 1.13 -0.02
CA LEU A 159 -7.07 1.97 -0.03
C LEU A 159 -8.01 1.58 1.11
N GLY A 160 -8.25 0.28 1.29
CA GLY A 160 -9.06 -0.22 2.40
C GLY A 160 -8.52 0.20 3.77
N ARG A 161 -7.20 0.08 3.99
CA ARG A 161 -6.55 0.56 5.22
C ARG A 161 -6.68 2.07 5.40
N LEU A 162 -6.48 2.85 4.34
CA LEU A 162 -6.58 4.30 4.40
C LEU A 162 -8.01 4.75 4.72
N TYR A 163 -9.03 4.16 4.06
CA TYR A 163 -10.43 4.44 4.37
C TYR A 163 -10.80 4.02 5.80
N THR A 164 -10.25 2.92 6.32
CA THR A 164 -10.43 2.51 7.72
C THR A 164 -9.91 3.59 8.67
N ASN A 165 -8.71 4.13 8.42
CA ASN A 165 -8.14 5.20 9.24
C ASN A 165 -8.94 6.51 9.14
N MET A 166 -9.55 6.78 7.98
CA MET A 166 -10.45 7.92 7.76
C MET A 166 -11.86 7.71 8.32
N ARG A 167 -12.16 6.56 8.95
CA ARG A 167 -13.49 6.14 9.41
C ARG A 167 -14.55 6.03 8.31
N GLU A 168 -14.13 5.86 7.06
CA GLU A 168 -15.01 5.57 5.93
C GLU A 168 -15.20 4.05 5.78
N PHE A 169 -15.78 3.42 6.80
CA PHE A 169 -15.84 1.95 6.93
C PHE A 169 -16.50 1.24 5.75
N GLY A 170 -17.56 1.83 5.17
CA GLY A 170 -18.23 1.28 3.99
C GLY A 170 -17.32 1.18 2.77
N LYS A 171 -16.53 2.22 2.47
CA LYS A 171 -15.56 2.20 1.36
C LYS A 171 -14.41 1.24 1.66
N ALA A 172 -13.95 1.20 2.91
CA ALA A 172 -12.89 0.31 3.34
C ALA A 172 -13.26 -1.17 3.11
N LYS A 173 -14.46 -1.57 3.57
CA LYS A 173 -14.97 -2.94 3.40
C LYS A 173 -15.10 -3.31 1.92
N ALA A 174 -15.66 -2.42 1.10
CA ALA A 174 -15.79 -2.65 -0.33
C ALA A 174 -14.44 -2.88 -1.05
N GLU A 175 -13.37 -2.20 -0.63
CA GLU A 175 -12.03 -2.46 -1.20
C GLU A 175 -11.42 -3.77 -0.70
N PHE A 176 -11.63 -4.15 0.56
CA PHE A 176 -11.17 -5.45 1.06
C PHE A 176 -11.89 -6.62 0.40
N GLU A 177 -13.21 -6.53 0.20
CA GLU A 177 -14.00 -7.54 -0.52
C GLU A 177 -13.48 -7.76 -1.94
N LYS A 178 -13.17 -6.69 -2.68
CA LYS A 178 -12.55 -6.80 -4.02
C LYS A 178 -11.20 -7.52 -4.01
N VAL A 179 -10.41 -7.40 -2.93
CA VAL A 179 -9.14 -8.14 -2.79
C VAL A 179 -9.41 -9.63 -2.61
N LEU A 180 -10.45 -9.99 -1.85
CA LEU A 180 -10.86 -11.38 -1.61
C LEU A 180 -11.56 -12.01 -2.82
N GLU A 181 -12.37 -11.26 -3.56
CA GLU A 181 -13.03 -11.74 -4.80
C GLU A 181 -12.03 -11.98 -5.93
N GLY A 182 -11.01 -11.12 -6.02
CA GLY A 182 -9.95 -11.23 -7.03
C GLY A 182 -8.89 -12.29 -6.74
N SER A 183 -9.00 -13.05 -5.63
CA SER A 183 -8.01 -14.06 -5.25
C SER A 183 -8.34 -15.42 -5.84
N ASP A 184 -7.87 -15.66 -7.07
CA ASP A 184 -7.67 -17.03 -7.53
C ASP A 184 -6.28 -17.51 -7.11
N VAL A 185 -6.25 -18.51 -6.23
CA VAL A 185 -5.04 -19.00 -5.56
C VAL A 185 -3.91 -19.29 -6.55
N GLY A 186 -2.79 -18.57 -6.40
CA GLY A 186 -1.51 -18.78 -7.07
C GLY A 186 -1.20 -17.84 -8.25
N LYS A 187 -2.10 -16.93 -8.61
CA LYS A 187 -1.97 -16.11 -9.83
C LYS A 187 -0.91 -15.00 -9.72
N TYR A 188 -0.74 -14.36 -8.56
CA TYR A 188 0.20 -13.24 -8.39
C TYR A 188 1.21 -13.43 -7.24
N SER A 189 2.19 -12.53 -7.15
CA SER A 189 3.23 -12.58 -6.11
C SER A 189 2.66 -12.17 -4.76
N LEU A 190 3.07 -12.83 -3.67
CA LEU A 190 2.74 -12.46 -2.29
C LEU A 190 1.24 -12.53 -1.93
N GLU A 191 0.43 -13.21 -2.73
CA GLU A 191 -1.02 -13.37 -2.50
C GLU A 191 -1.37 -13.87 -1.11
N SER A 192 -0.76 -14.96 -0.63
CA SER A 192 -1.07 -15.50 0.70
C SER A 192 -0.80 -14.50 1.82
N VAL A 193 0.24 -13.65 1.65
CA VAL A 193 0.55 -12.57 2.59
C VAL A 193 -0.52 -11.48 2.51
N LEU A 194 -0.93 -11.12 1.30
CA LEU A 194 -1.98 -10.12 1.10
C LEU A 194 -3.31 -10.57 1.72
N LEU A 195 -3.75 -11.79 1.42
CA LEU A 195 -4.99 -12.36 1.97
C LEU A 195 -4.99 -12.37 3.50
N LEU A 196 -3.90 -12.85 4.12
CA LEU A 196 -3.74 -12.82 5.58
C LEU A 196 -3.87 -11.39 6.13
N ARG A 197 -3.21 -10.42 5.49
CA ARG A 197 -3.29 -9.01 5.89
C ARG A 197 -4.70 -8.45 5.72
N THR A 198 -5.40 -8.80 4.64
CA THR A 198 -6.79 -8.37 4.37
C THR A 198 -7.74 -8.91 5.44
N TYR A 199 -7.67 -10.20 5.77
CA TYR A 199 -8.50 -10.77 6.85
C TYR A 199 -8.26 -10.06 8.19
N ASN A 200 -7.00 -9.86 8.56
CA ASN A 200 -6.66 -9.14 9.80
C ASN A 200 -7.17 -7.68 9.78
N ALA A 201 -7.11 -7.02 8.63
CA ALA A 201 -7.60 -5.66 8.47
C ALA A 201 -9.14 -5.58 8.56
N MET A 202 -9.85 -6.57 8.03
CA MET A 202 -11.31 -6.65 8.15
C MET A 202 -11.76 -6.85 9.60
N VAL A 203 -11.09 -7.75 10.34
CA VAL A 203 -11.37 -7.93 11.78
C VAL A 203 -11.14 -6.61 12.53
N LYS A 204 -10.05 -5.90 12.24
CA LYS A 204 -9.78 -4.59 12.84
C LYS A 204 -10.86 -3.56 12.47
N LEU A 205 -11.30 -3.54 11.21
CA LEU A 205 -12.36 -2.64 10.74
C LEU A 205 -13.66 -2.88 11.50
N ASP A 206 -14.09 -4.15 11.62
CA ASP A 206 -15.33 -4.50 12.31
C ASP A 206 -15.31 -4.10 13.79
N LEU A 207 -14.16 -4.24 14.45
CA LEU A 207 -13.97 -3.79 15.83
C LEU A 207 -14.09 -2.26 15.95
N LEU A 208 -13.37 -1.52 15.10
CA LEU A 208 -13.41 -0.05 15.10
C LEU A 208 -14.82 0.48 14.79
N GLN A 209 -15.54 -0.16 13.85
CA GLN A 209 -16.89 0.25 13.52
C GLN A 209 -17.82 0.09 14.73
N ARG A 210 -17.76 -1.03 15.44
CA ARG A 210 -18.55 -1.26 16.66
C ARG A 210 -18.21 -0.29 17.79
N GLU A 211 -16.93 0.06 17.95
CA GLU A 211 -16.52 1.07 18.93
C GLU A 211 -17.17 2.43 18.65
N VAL A 212 -17.22 2.86 17.38
CA VAL A 212 -17.87 4.11 16.99
C VAL A 212 -19.38 4.07 17.20
N GLU A 213 -20.03 2.99 16.78
CA GLU A 213 -21.48 2.79 16.99
C GLU A 213 -21.83 2.83 18.48
N TRP A 214 -20.98 2.27 19.33
CA TRP A 214 -21.16 2.29 20.79
C TRP A 214 -20.94 3.69 21.39
N GLU A 215 -19.90 4.43 20.96
CA GLU A 215 -19.64 5.81 21.38
C GLU A 215 -20.79 6.78 21.00
N GLU A 216 -21.40 6.56 19.84
CA GLU A 216 -22.55 7.35 19.38
C GLU A 216 -23.79 7.06 20.23
N HIS A 217 -24.08 5.79 20.51
CA HIS A 217 -25.18 5.39 21.39
C HIS A 217 -25.03 5.95 22.82
N GLU A 218 -23.84 5.85 23.42
CA GLU A 218 -23.60 6.44 24.76
C GLU A 218 -23.80 7.96 24.78
N ARG A 219 -23.46 8.65 23.68
CA ARG A 219 -23.63 10.11 23.59
C ARG A 219 -25.11 10.47 23.54
N GLU A 220 -25.90 9.76 22.76
CA GLU A 220 -27.35 9.96 22.66
C GLU A 220 -28.04 9.73 24.02
N GLU A 221 -27.68 8.67 24.75
CA GLU A 221 -28.23 8.41 26.09
C GLU A 221 -27.89 9.52 27.09
N ARG A 222 -26.66 10.05 27.08
CA ARG A 222 -26.26 11.16 27.95
C ARG A 222 -27.00 12.45 27.62
N GLU A 223 -27.20 12.76 26.34
CA GLU A 223 -27.96 13.94 25.92
C GLU A 223 -29.43 13.85 26.37
N LEU A 224 -30.03 12.66 26.31
CA LEU A 224 -31.38 12.41 26.81
C LEU A 224 -31.50 12.58 28.34
N MET A 225 -30.50 12.14 29.11
CA MET A 225 -30.48 12.32 30.58
C MET A 225 -30.28 13.78 31.01
N ILE A 226 -29.59 14.60 30.22
CA ILE A 226 -29.40 16.03 30.51
C ILE A 226 -30.67 16.84 30.16
N ALA A 227 -31.47 16.35 29.21
CA ALA A 227 -32.70 17.00 28.77
C ALA A 227 -33.93 16.70 29.66
N SER A 228 -33.85 15.71 30.57
CA SER A 228 -34.91 15.31 31.51
C SER A 228 -34.75 15.92 32.90
#